data_AF-A0A1I1Q2H2-F1
#
_entry.id   AF-A0A1I1Q2H2-F1
#
_cell.length_a   1.000
_cell.length_b   1.000
_cell.length_c   1.000
_cell.angle_alpha   90.00
_cell.angle_beta   90.00
_cell.angle_gamma   90.00
#
_symmetry.space_group_name_H-M   'P 1'
#
loop_
_entity.id
_entity.type
_entity.pdbx_description
1 polymer ?
#
loop_
_entity_poly.entity_id
_entity_poly.type
_entity_poly.pdbx_seq_one_letter_code
_entity_poly.pdbx_strand_id
1 'polypeptide(L)'
;MMFRRLLPLIIILLCATCATAQSVPVEDVSKSLLSWTQHLNADVDKYFTHEKGDELIRNLDAFKGELTLYARTRKNLSDSIFRKNIAPGNKDPKNLELLKTRMGEVVRQMRNVTDLTNNELRAEGDHLNDQIYNVLNGEGNQYLSYLEAFLNGLTVTKKEMALDNGMTYDRLQQSINFLISTQDKIRSKMK
;
A
#
# COMPACT_ATOMS: atom_id res chain seq x y z
N MET A 1 50.97 35.60 -15.91
CA MET A 1 50.19 34.80 -16.90
C MET A 1 49.89 33.36 -16.45
N MET A 2 49.76 33.05 -15.15
CA MET A 2 49.35 31.70 -14.67
C MET A 2 47.91 31.61 -14.15
N PHE A 3 47.31 32.73 -13.73
CA PHE A 3 45.95 32.74 -13.17
C PHE A 3 44.82 32.56 -14.18
N ARG A 4 45.09 32.75 -15.48
CA ARG A 4 44.08 32.65 -16.54
C ARG A 4 43.78 31.20 -16.98
N ARG A 5 44.60 30.24 -16.54
CA ARG A 5 44.48 28.80 -16.88
C ARG A 5 43.81 27.96 -15.80
N LEU A 6 43.56 28.52 -14.61
CA LEU A 6 42.89 27.82 -13.49
C LEU A 6 41.36 28.04 -13.47
N LEU A 7 40.87 29.06 -14.15
CA LEU A 7 39.44 29.38 -14.23
C LEU A 7 38.56 28.25 -14.83
N PRO A 8 38.97 27.53 -15.91
CA PRO A 8 38.13 26.46 -16.45
C PRO A 8 38.07 25.22 -15.54
N LEU A 9 39.04 25.04 -14.63
CA LEU A 9 39.07 23.90 -13.72
C LEU A 9 38.04 24.03 -12.57
N ILE A 10 37.78 25.28 -12.13
CA ILE A 10 36.82 25.59 -11.07
C ILE A 10 35.37 25.42 -11.58
N ILE A 11 35.12 25.74 -12.84
CA ILE A 11 33.78 25.62 -13.47
C ILE A 11 33.38 24.14 -13.64
N ILE A 12 34.32 23.26 -13.99
CA ILE A 12 34.05 21.81 -14.10
C ILE A 12 33.78 21.20 -12.71
N LEU A 13 34.44 21.69 -11.65
CA LEU A 13 34.21 21.23 -10.27
C LEU A 13 32.83 21.64 -9.72
N LEU A 14 32.25 22.74 -10.20
CA LEU A 14 30.92 23.23 -9.81
C LEU A 14 29.77 22.56 -10.57
N CYS A 15 30.05 21.90 -11.70
CA CYS A 15 29.08 21.07 -12.43
C CYS A 15 28.93 19.65 -11.86
N ALA A 16 29.66 19.29 -10.80
CA ALA A 16 29.27 18.18 -9.92
C ALA A 16 28.07 18.60 -9.05
N THR A 17 27.02 19.07 -9.72
CA THR A 17 25.76 19.47 -9.14
C THR A 17 25.17 18.29 -8.41
N CYS A 18 24.68 18.59 -7.20
CA CYS A 18 23.80 17.76 -6.38
C CYS A 18 22.88 16.89 -7.24
N ALA A 19 23.24 15.62 -7.41
CA ALA A 19 22.28 14.58 -7.71
C ALA A 19 21.38 14.49 -6.48
N THR A 20 20.35 15.34 -6.45
CA THR A 20 19.23 15.13 -5.55
C THR A 20 18.69 13.76 -5.93
N ALA A 21 18.86 12.79 -5.02
CA ALA A 21 18.21 11.49 -5.17
C ALA A 21 16.71 11.79 -5.32
N GLN A 22 16.17 11.61 -6.53
CA GLN A 22 14.72 11.64 -6.72
C GLN A 22 14.13 10.61 -5.78
N SER A 23 13.27 11.07 -4.86
CA SER A 23 12.54 10.18 -3.98
C SER A 23 11.80 9.15 -4.81
N VAL A 24 11.90 7.88 -4.41
CA VAL A 24 11.18 6.80 -5.09
C VAL A 24 9.68 7.14 -5.07
N PRO A 25 8.97 7.11 -6.21
CA PRO A 25 7.59 7.57 -6.31
C PRO A 25 6.63 6.53 -5.70
N VAL A 26 6.57 6.52 -4.37
CA VAL A 26 5.76 5.59 -3.58
C VAL A 26 4.52 6.30 -3.05
N GLU A 27 3.35 5.76 -3.38
CA GLU A 27 2.05 6.13 -2.81
C GLU A 27 1.72 5.13 -1.69
N ASP A 28 1.91 5.53 -0.44
CA ASP A 28 1.65 4.66 0.72
C ASP A 28 0.15 4.57 1.05
N VAL A 29 -0.53 3.65 0.36
CA VAL A 29 -1.97 3.40 0.54
C VAL A 29 -2.33 2.68 1.85
N SER A 30 -1.34 2.21 2.61
CA SER A 30 -1.60 1.48 3.87
C SER A 30 -2.20 2.38 4.95
N LYS A 31 -1.86 3.67 4.93
CA LYS A 31 -2.43 4.66 5.83
C LYS A 31 -3.91 4.92 5.52
N SER A 32 -4.24 5.05 4.23
CA SER A 32 -5.62 5.26 3.78
C SER A 32 -6.49 4.04 4.05
N LEU A 33 -5.98 2.82 3.81
CA LEU A 33 -6.66 1.58 4.17
C LEU A 33 -6.95 1.50 5.68
N LEU A 34 -5.98 1.88 6.52
CA LEU A 34 -6.17 1.91 7.96
C LEU A 34 -7.24 2.93 8.37
N SER A 35 -7.20 4.14 7.82
CA SER A 35 -8.19 5.19 8.08
C SER A 35 -9.59 4.72 7.70
N TRP A 36 -9.76 4.20 6.49
CA TRP A 36 -11.05 3.76 6.00
C TRP A 36 -11.62 2.59 6.80
N THR A 37 -10.79 1.58 7.15
CA THR A 37 -11.26 0.46 7.99
C THR A 37 -11.56 0.88 9.43
N GLN A 38 -10.87 1.89 9.96
CA GLN A 38 -11.20 2.49 11.24
C GLN A 38 -12.57 3.20 11.19
N HIS A 39 -12.83 4.01 10.17
CA HIS A 39 -14.12 4.67 9.98
C HIS A 39 -15.25 3.66 9.76
N LEU A 40 -15.03 2.65 8.93
CA LEU A 40 -15.94 1.53 8.73
C LEU A 40 -16.32 0.89 10.07
N ASN A 41 -15.35 0.62 10.94
CA ASN A 41 -15.63 0.06 12.26
C ASN A 41 -16.34 1.04 13.20
N ALA A 42 -15.98 2.32 13.18
CA ALA A 42 -16.56 3.33 14.06
C ALA A 42 -18.02 3.61 13.72
N ASP A 43 -18.35 3.63 12.44
CA ASP A 43 -19.63 4.08 11.92
C ASP A 43 -20.60 2.94 11.56
N VAL A 44 -20.36 1.72 12.06
CA VAL A 44 -21.24 0.55 11.87
C VAL A 44 -22.71 0.90 12.05
N ASP A 45 -23.06 1.67 13.08
CA ASP A 45 -24.43 2.05 13.39
C ASP A 45 -25.08 2.95 12.34
N LYS A 46 -24.28 3.72 11.58
CA LYS A 46 -24.77 4.65 10.57
C LYS A 46 -25.13 3.97 9.25
N TYR A 47 -24.52 2.82 8.96
CA TYR A 47 -24.74 2.14 7.71
C TYR A 47 -25.35 0.76 7.86
N PHE A 48 -25.23 0.07 8.99
CA PHE A 48 -25.79 -1.27 9.14
C PHE A 48 -27.33 -1.27 9.10
N THR A 49 -27.90 -2.22 8.36
CA THR A 49 -29.32 -2.60 8.47
C THR A 49 -29.40 -4.13 8.50
N HIS A 50 -30.46 -4.67 9.11
CA HIS A 50 -30.60 -6.11 9.29
C HIS A 50 -30.75 -6.85 7.94
N GLU A 51 -31.37 -6.21 6.95
CA GLU A 51 -31.63 -6.78 5.62
C GLU A 51 -30.34 -7.11 4.87
N LYS A 52 -29.26 -6.35 5.09
CA LYS A 52 -27.96 -6.54 4.43
C LYS A 52 -26.90 -7.20 5.32
N GLY A 53 -27.25 -7.60 6.54
CA GLY A 53 -26.29 -8.07 7.53
C GLY A 53 -25.48 -9.29 7.06
N ASP A 54 -26.15 -10.29 6.49
CA ASP A 54 -25.48 -11.50 6.01
C ASP A 54 -24.55 -11.23 4.82
N GLU A 55 -24.98 -10.36 3.90
CA GLU A 55 -24.16 -9.97 2.75
C GLU A 55 -22.92 -9.19 3.19
N LEU A 56 -23.11 -8.24 4.12
CA LEU A 56 -22.03 -7.45 4.69
C LEU A 56 -21.02 -8.33 5.44
N ILE A 57 -21.46 -9.31 6.22
CA ILE A 57 -20.56 -10.25 6.91
C ILE A 57 -19.72 -11.04 5.89
N ARG A 58 -20.36 -11.59 4.84
CA ARG A 58 -19.66 -12.35 3.79
C ARG A 58 -18.62 -11.50 3.07
N ASN A 59 -18.97 -10.27 2.70
CA ASN A 59 -18.05 -9.37 1.99
C ASN A 59 -16.89 -8.91 2.89
N LEU A 60 -17.15 -8.67 4.19
CA LEU A 60 -16.10 -8.38 5.17
C LEU A 60 -15.16 -9.57 5.38
N ASP A 61 -15.67 -10.81 5.39
CA ASP A 61 -14.83 -12.02 5.51
C ASP A 61 -13.93 -12.19 4.29
N ALA A 62 -14.47 -11.97 3.08
CA ALA A 62 -13.71 -12.03 1.84
C ALA A 62 -12.63 -10.94 1.80
N PHE A 63 -12.97 -9.70 2.16
CA PHE A 63 -12.04 -8.58 2.22
C PHE A 63 -10.91 -8.81 3.22
N LYS A 64 -11.25 -9.24 4.44
CA LYS A 64 -10.27 -9.61 5.47
C LYS A 64 -9.34 -10.73 4.98
N GLY A 65 -9.89 -11.74 4.30
CA GLY A 65 -9.13 -12.85 3.73
C GLY A 65 -8.06 -12.38 2.75
N GLU A 66 -8.44 -11.59 1.75
CA GLU A 66 -7.49 -11.07 0.75
C GLU A 66 -6.47 -10.10 1.36
N LEU A 67 -6.90 -9.24 2.29
CA LEU A 67 -6.00 -8.32 2.98
C LEU A 67 -4.94 -9.08 3.81
N THR A 68 -5.34 -10.18 4.45
CA THR A 68 -4.43 -11.07 5.19
C THR A 68 -3.42 -11.74 4.25
N LEU A 69 -3.88 -12.23 3.09
CA LEU A 69 -3.01 -12.84 2.09
C LEU A 69 -2.02 -11.83 1.50
N TYR A 70 -2.47 -10.61 1.23
CA TYR A 70 -1.61 -9.52 0.76
C TYR A 70 -0.54 -9.18 1.80
N ALA A 71 -0.92 -8.92 3.04
CA ALA A 71 0.00 -8.60 4.14
C ALA A 71 1.06 -9.70 4.35
N ARG A 72 0.64 -10.97 4.34
CA ARG A 72 1.54 -12.12 4.48
C ARG A 72 2.51 -12.24 3.30
N THR A 73 2.01 -12.08 2.08
CA THR A 73 2.85 -12.11 0.86
C THR A 73 3.94 -11.05 0.93
N ARG A 74 3.59 -9.79 1.25
CA ARG A 74 4.54 -8.70 1.43
C ARG A 74 5.60 -9.02 2.48
N LYS A 75 5.17 -9.47 3.65
CA LYS A 75 6.06 -9.77 4.77
C LYS A 75 7.07 -10.85 4.40
N ASN A 76 6.60 -11.94 3.80
CA ASN A 76 7.45 -13.05 3.36
C ASN A 76 8.47 -12.62 2.31
N LEU A 77 8.06 -11.79 1.35
CA LEU A 77 8.94 -11.27 0.31
C LEU A 77 10.00 -10.33 0.89
N SER A 78 9.59 -9.38 1.72
CA SER A 78 10.50 -8.45 2.40
C SER A 78 11.52 -9.21 3.26
N ASP A 79 11.06 -10.14 4.09
CA ASP A 79 11.95 -10.95 4.94
C ASP A 79 12.88 -11.86 4.12
N SER A 80 12.44 -12.36 2.96
CA SER A 80 13.32 -13.09 2.04
C SER A 80 14.41 -12.19 1.44
N ILE A 81 14.06 -10.97 1.03
CA ILE A 81 15.02 -9.98 0.50
C ILE A 81 16.09 -9.66 1.55
N PHE A 82 15.69 -9.40 2.79
CA PHE A 82 16.61 -9.13 3.89
C PHE A 82 17.48 -10.34 4.23
N ARG A 83 16.90 -11.53 4.38
CA ARG A 83 17.65 -12.75 4.72
C ARG A 83 18.67 -13.15 3.65
N LYS A 84 18.35 -12.93 2.37
CA LYS A 84 19.24 -13.24 1.24
C LYS A 84 20.17 -12.09 0.86
N ASN A 85 20.09 -10.94 1.55
CA ASN A 85 20.85 -9.72 1.26
C ASN A 85 20.80 -9.33 -0.23
N ILE A 86 19.61 -9.39 -0.83
CA ILE A 86 19.42 -9.05 -2.25
C ILE A 86 19.73 -7.57 -2.44
N ALA A 87 20.64 -7.24 -3.36
CA ALA A 87 21.01 -5.86 -3.63
C ALA A 87 19.88 -5.10 -4.36
N PRO A 88 19.68 -3.80 -4.08
CA PRO A 88 18.82 -2.94 -4.89
C PRO A 88 19.22 -2.96 -6.37
N GLY A 89 18.25 -2.75 -7.28
CA GLY A 89 18.48 -2.84 -8.73
C GLY A 89 18.21 -4.22 -9.34
N ASN A 90 18.09 -5.27 -8.51
CA ASN A 90 17.71 -6.60 -8.97
C ASN A 90 16.19 -6.67 -9.22
N LYS A 91 15.80 -6.70 -10.49
CA LYS A 91 14.39 -6.84 -10.88
C LYS A 91 13.86 -8.24 -10.57
N ASP A 92 12.66 -8.27 -10.01
CA ASP A 92 11.88 -9.49 -9.79
C ASP A 92 10.43 -9.25 -10.25
N PRO A 93 10.19 -9.26 -11.57
CA PRO A 93 8.88 -8.95 -12.14
C PRO A 93 7.81 -9.95 -11.71
N LYS A 94 8.20 -11.19 -11.39
CA LYS A 94 7.27 -12.23 -10.94
C LYS A 94 6.68 -11.90 -9.57
N ASN A 95 7.54 -11.54 -8.60
CA ASN A 95 7.07 -11.18 -7.27
C ASN A 95 6.40 -9.80 -7.25
N LEU A 96 6.79 -8.89 -8.15
CA LEU A 96 6.07 -7.63 -8.36
C LEU A 96 4.64 -7.90 -8.84
N GLU A 97 4.46 -8.72 -9.87
CA GLU A 97 3.14 -9.05 -10.41
C GLU A 97 2.27 -9.77 -9.39
N LEU A 98 2.87 -10.67 -8.59
CA LEU A 98 2.19 -11.30 -7.48
C LEU A 98 1.63 -10.28 -6.48
N LEU A 99 2.39 -9.26 -6.10
CA LEU A 99 1.93 -8.21 -5.19
C LEU A 99 0.79 -7.39 -5.80
N LYS A 100 0.93 -6.99 -7.07
CA LYS A 100 -0.10 -6.25 -7.80
C LYS A 100 -1.40 -7.04 -7.90
N THR A 101 -1.31 -8.32 -8.26
CA THR A 101 -2.47 -9.23 -8.31
C THR A 101 -3.15 -9.31 -6.95
N ARG A 102 -2.38 -9.47 -5.86
CA ARG A 102 -2.94 -9.55 -4.50
C ARG A 102 -3.62 -8.26 -4.08
N MET A 103 -3.04 -7.10 -4.41
CA MET A 103 -3.71 -5.82 -4.16
C MET A 103 -4.97 -5.65 -5.02
N GLY A 104 -4.97 -6.12 -6.27
CA GLY A 104 -6.16 -6.12 -7.13
C GLY A 104 -7.33 -6.87 -6.49
N GLU A 105 -7.06 -8.02 -5.87
CA GLU A 105 -8.07 -8.77 -5.11
C GLU A 105 -8.53 -8.03 -3.86
N VAL A 106 -7.62 -7.38 -3.12
CA VAL A 106 -7.97 -6.51 -1.98
C VAL A 106 -8.93 -5.40 -2.41
N VAL A 107 -8.64 -4.67 -3.48
CA VAL A 107 -9.49 -3.61 -4.04
C VAL A 107 -10.85 -4.16 -4.47
N ARG A 108 -10.87 -5.31 -5.15
CA ARG A 108 -12.12 -5.94 -5.59
C ARG A 108 -13.03 -6.26 -4.40
N GLN A 109 -12.48 -6.83 -3.34
CA GLN A 109 -13.28 -7.14 -2.14
C GLN A 109 -13.63 -5.90 -1.32
N MET A 110 -12.76 -4.89 -1.32
CA MET A 110 -13.04 -3.60 -0.69
C MET A 110 -14.25 -2.92 -1.32
N ARG A 111 -14.37 -2.92 -2.66
CA ARG A 111 -15.55 -2.41 -3.38
C ARG A 111 -16.85 -3.08 -2.93
N ASN A 112 -16.86 -4.42 -2.84
CA ASN A 112 -18.02 -5.18 -2.38
C ASN A 112 -18.50 -4.79 -0.96
N VAL A 113 -17.58 -4.37 -0.09
CA VAL A 113 -17.93 -3.83 1.24
C VAL A 113 -18.42 -2.39 1.12
N THR A 114 -17.70 -1.56 0.36
CA THR A 114 -17.97 -0.14 0.12
C THR A 114 -19.39 0.10 -0.41
N ASP A 115 -19.84 -0.75 -1.33
CA ASP A 115 -21.19 -0.71 -1.92
C ASP A 115 -22.30 -0.86 -0.88
N LEU A 116 -22.03 -1.55 0.24
CA LEU A 116 -22.99 -1.80 1.32
C LEU A 116 -22.95 -0.74 2.43
N THR A 117 -22.11 0.29 2.32
CA THR A 117 -21.99 1.35 3.32
C THR A 117 -22.91 2.55 3.04
N ASN A 118 -22.81 3.60 3.86
CA ASN A 118 -23.47 4.88 3.61
C ASN A 118 -22.70 5.72 2.58
N ASN A 119 -23.24 6.84 2.12
CA ASN A 119 -22.63 7.64 1.05
C ASN A 119 -21.26 8.22 1.41
N GLU A 120 -21.03 8.57 2.68
CA GLU A 120 -19.78 9.14 3.16
C GLU A 120 -18.65 8.10 3.11
N LEU A 121 -18.87 6.92 3.69
CA LEU A 121 -17.93 5.81 3.66
C LEU A 121 -17.73 5.25 2.25
N ARG A 122 -18.80 5.28 1.42
CA ARG A 122 -18.72 4.90 0.02
C ARG A 122 -17.77 5.81 -0.74
N ALA A 123 -17.93 7.13 -0.61
CA ALA A 123 -17.06 8.09 -1.29
C ALA A 123 -15.59 7.98 -0.84
N GLU A 124 -15.32 7.78 0.45
CA GLU A 124 -13.96 7.54 0.94
C GLU A 124 -13.37 6.24 0.36
N GLY A 125 -14.17 5.17 0.33
CA GLY A 125 -13.77 3.88 -0.21
C GLY A 125 -13.50 3.92 -1.72
N ASP A 126 -14.36 4.60 -2.48
CA ASP A 126 -14.22 4.79 -3.93
C ASP A 126 -12.96 5.57 -4.26
N HIS A 127 -12.70 6.68 -3.54
CA HIS A 127 -11.48 7.46 -3.71
C HIS A 127 -10.23 6.60 -3.48
N LEU A 128 -10.20 5.80 -2.42
CA LEU A 128 -9.09 4.90 -2.12
C LEU A 128 -8.95 3.80 -3.19
N ASN A 129 -10.05 3.22 -3.64
CA ASN A 129 -10.04 2.23 -4.73
C ASN A 129 -9.45 2.82 -6.02
N ASP A 130 -9.82 4.06 -6.35
CA ASP A 130 -9.33 4.77 -7.53
C ASP A 130 -7.85 5.13 -7.41
N GLN A 131 -7.40 5.58 -6.23
CA GLN A 131 -5.98 5.79 -5.95
C GLN A 131 -5.16 4.52 -6.19
N ILE A 132 -5.58 3.39 -5.61
CA ILE A 132 -4.87 2.11 -5.78
C ILE A 132 -4.93 1.66 -7.25
N TYR A 133 -6.11 1.75 -7.88
CA TYR A 133 -6.29 1.36 -9.27
C TYR A 133 -5.39 2.14 -10.23
N ASN A 134 -5.27 3.45 -10.04
CA ASN A 134 -4.41 4.32 -10.84
C ASN A 134 -2.94 3.96 -10.71
N VAL A 135 -2.48 3.58 -9.52
CA VAL A 135 -1.09 3.12 -9.33
C VAL A 135 -0.86 1.74 -9.96
N LEU A 136 -1.82 0.81 -9.83
CA LEU A 136 -1.69 -0.54 -10.39
C LEU A 136 -1.67 -0.54 -11.93
N ASN A 137 -2.51 0.30 -12.55
CA ASN A 137 -2.74 0.33 -14.00
C ASN A 137 -2.08 1.51 -14.72
N GLY A 138 -1.49 2.45 -14.00
CA GLY A 138 -0.77 3.59 -14.58
C GLY A 138 0.49 3.16 -15.33
N GLU A 139 1.04 4.08 -16.13
CA GLU A 139 2.19 3.85 -17.03
C GLU A 139 3.55 3.62 -16.31
N GLY A 140 3.56 3.07 -15.10
CA GLY A 140 4.76 2.54 -14.43
C GLY A 140 5.59 3.55 -13.64
N ASN A 141 5.06 4.75 -13.40
CA ASN A 141 5.78 5.82 -12.68
C ASN A 141 5.51 5.88 -11.18
N GLN A 142 4.63 5.05 -10.63
CA GLN A 142 4.26 5.03 -9.22
C GLN A 142 4.17 3.60 -8.69
N TYR A 143 4.39 3.44 -7.38
CA TYR A 143 4.35 2.15 -6.68
C TYR A 143 3.55 2.29 -5.39
N LEU A 144 2.87 1.23 -4.95
CA LEU A 144 2.11 1.26 -3.70
C LEU A 144 3.01 1.10 -2.47
N SER A 145 4.27 0.72 -2.67
CA SER A 145 5.23 0.60 -1.59
C SER A 145 6.68 0.58 -2.07
N TYR A 146 7.60 0.81 -1.14
CA TYR A 146 9.03 0.65 -1.39
C TYR A 146 9.40 -0.78 -1.79
N LEU A 147 8.70 -1.81 -1.27
CA LEU A 147 8.89 -3.19 -1.74
C LEU A 147 8.60 -3.36 -3.25
N GLU A 148 7.53 -2.77 -3.78
CA GLU A 148 7.22 -2.86 -5.22
C GLU A 148 8.24 -2.12 -6.07
N ALA A 149 8.65 -0.93 -5.63
CA ALA A 149 9.72 -0.17 -6.27
C ALA A 149 11.04 -0.96 -6.31
N PHE A 150 11.40 -1.62 -5.21
CA PHE A 150 12.57 -2.49 -5.13
C PHE A 150 12.46 -3.65 -6.12
N LEU A 151 11.32 -4.34 -6.17
CA LEU A 151 11.07 -5.46 -7.09
C LEU A 151 11.07 -5.01 -8.56
N ASN A 152 10.74 -3.74 -8.84
CA ASN A 152 10.88 -3.18 -10.19
C ASN A 152 12.32 -2.73 -10.54
N GLY A 153 13.26 -2.91 -9.61
CA GLY A 153 14.68 -2.60 -9.80
C GLY A 153 15.05 -1.16 -9.51
N LEU A 154 14.22 -0.40 -8.77
CA LEU A 154 14.62 0.92 -8.30
C LEU A 154 15.62 0.81 -7.14
N THR A 155 16.49 1.80 -7.03
CA THR A 155 17.43 1.91 -5.91
C THR A 155 16.70 2.38 -4.67
N VAL A 156 16.19 1.43 -3.90
CA VAL A 156 15.56 1.66 -2.59
C VAL A 156 16.59 1.43 -1.49
N THR A 157 16.66 2.34 -0.53
CA THR A 157 17.57 2.24 0.62
C THR A 157 17.13 1.16 1.60
N LYS A 158 18.08 0.62 2.38
CA LYS A 158 17.77 -0.31 3.47
C LYS A 158 16.80 0.29 4.50
N LYS A 159 16.89 1.61 4.73
CA LYS A 159 16.00 2.34 5.64
C LYS A 159 14.56 2.34 5.13
N GLU A 160 14.35 2.66 3.85
CA GLU A 160 13.03 2.66 3.23
C GLU A 160 12.42 1.24 3.22
N MET A 161 13.22 0.23 2.88
CA MET A 161 12.77 -1.17 2.96
C MET A 161 12.41 -1.59 4.39
N ALA A 162 13.15 -1.13 5.41
CA ALA A 162 12.86 -1.45 6.80
C ALA A 162 11.58 -0.74 7.29
N LEU A 163 11.39 0.52 6.91
CA LEU A 163 10.17 1.27 7.18
C LEU A 163 8.96 0.59 6.56
N ASP A 164 9.06 0.17 5.29
CA ASP A 164 7.99 -0.55 4.60
C ASP A 164 7.72 -1.93 5.22
N ASN A 165 8.75 -2.67 5.64
CA ASN A 165 8.55 -3.99 6.28
C ASN A 165 7.84 -3.90 7.64
N GLY A 166 8.10 -2.84 8.41
CA GLY A 166 7.50 -2.65 9.73
C GLY A 166 6.17 -1.90 9.67
N MET A 167 6.24 -0.61 9.32
CA MET A 167 5.10 0.31 9.45
C MET A 167 3.92 -0.07 8.54
N THR A 168 4.18 -0.42 7.28
CA THR A 168 3.12 -0.84 6.35
C THR A 168 2.46 -2.12 6.84
N TYR A 169 3.25 -3.10 7.31
CA TYR A 169 2.73 -4.36 7.84
C TYR A 169 1.85 -4.14 9.08
N ASP A 170 2.30 -3.31 10.02
CA ASP A 170 1.55 -3.00 11.25
C ASP A 170 0.21 -2.32 10.95
N ARG A 171 0.16 -1.43 9.95
CA ARG A 171 -1.08 -0.77 9.52
C ARG A 171 -2.04 -1.75 8.85
N LEU A 172 -1.54 -2.65 8.01
CA LEU A 172 -2.35 -3.71 7.41
C LEU A 172 -2.93 -4.64 8.48
N GLN A 173 -2.14 -4.99 9.49
CA GLN A 173 -2.61 -5.81 10.60
C GLN A 173 -3.67 -5.10 11.46
N GLN A 174 -3.50 -3.81 11.71
CA GLN A 174 -4.53 -3.00 12.38
C GLN A 174 -5.81 -2.91 11.56
N SER A 175 -5.70 -2.75 10.24
CA SER A 175 -6.85 -2.75 9.32
C SER A 175 -7.62 -4.07 9.40
N ILE A 176 -6.92 -5.21 9.40
CA ILE A 176 -7.50 -6.55 9.58
C ILE A 176 -8.24 -6.65 10.93
N ASN A 177 -7.65 -6.12 12.00
CA ASN A 177 -8.27 -6.14 13.33
C ASN A 177 -9.56 -5.30 13.37
N PHE A 178 -9.59 -4.14 12.69
CA PHE A 178 -10.82 -3.36 12.57
C PHE A 178 -11.91 -4.10 11.78
N LEU A 179 -11.56 -4.85 10.73
CA LEU A 179 -12.52 -5.69 10.02
C LEU A 179 -13.12 -6.77 10.93
N ILE A 180 -12.30 -7.45 11.73
CA ILE A 180 -12.78 -8.43 12.72
C ILE A 180 -13.76 -7.76 13.70
N SER A 181 -13.37 -6.61 14.27
CA SER A 181 -14.21 -5.86 15.20
C SER A 181 -15.54 -5.42 14.58
N THR A 182 -15.52 -4.99 13.31
CA THR A 182 -16.71 -4.61 12.54
C THR A 182 -17.65 -5.80 12.39
N GLN A 183 -17.11 -6.97 12.03
CA GLN A 183 -17.90 -8.20 11.90
C GLN A 183 -18.55 -8.61 13.22
N ASP A 184 -17.82 -8.51 14.33
CA ASP A 184 -18.36 -8.87 15.65
C ASP A 184 -19.48 -7.94 16.08
N LYS A 185 -19.37 -6.63 15.81
CA LYS A 185 -20.45 -5.66 16.03
C LYS A 185 -21.69 -6.01 15.21
N ILE A 186 -21.53 -6.33 13.93
CA ILE A 186 -22.64 -6.70 13.04
C ILE A 186 -23.30 -7.99 13.53
N ARG A 187 -22.51 -9.03 13.84
CA ARG A 187 -23.02 -10.30 14.39
C ARG A 187 -23.78 -10.10 15.69
N SER A 188 -23.37 -9.16 16.53
CA SER A 188 -24.11 -8.82 17.75
C SER A 188 -25.46 -8.15 17.47
N LYS A 189 -25.60 -7.43 16.36
CA LYS A 189 -26.84 -6.76 15.95
C LYS A 189 -27.80 -7.64 15.17
N MET A 190 -27.29 -8.76 14.65
CA MET A 190 -28.06 -9.80 13.94
C MET A 190 -28.68 -10.84 14.90
N LYS A 191 -28.40 -10.75 16.20
CA LYS A 191 -28.99 -11.59 17.25
C LYS A 191 -30.19 -10.88 17.86
#